data_AF-A0A1A9LBM6-F1
#
_entry.id   AF-A0A1A9LBM6-F1
#
_cell.length_a   1.000
_cell.length_b   1.000
_cell.length_c   1.000
_cell.angle_alpha   90.00
_cell.angle_beta   90.00
_cell.angle_gamma   90.00
#
_symmetry.space_group_name_H-M   'P 1'
#
loop_
_entity.id
_entity.type
_entity.pdbx_description
1 polymer ?
#
loop_
_entity_poly.entity_id
_entity_poly.type
_entity_poly.pdbx_seq_one_letter_code
_entity_poly.pdbx_strand_id
1 'polypeptide(L)' 'MTVKQKIIAQINSIEDENILNEIFSLISAEFFFEETYKFSPSELQQVNEAIEDADNNRYFSQKESEKLVAQWLQEKSVGL' A
#
# COMPACT_ATOMS: atom_id res chain seq x y z
N MET A 1 -12.52 -2.97 32.16
CA MET A 1 -12.96 -1.87 31.27
C MET A 1 -12.20 -1.96 29.97
N THR A 2 -12.91 -1.98 28.84
CA THR A 2 -12.29 -1.92 27.50
C THR A 2 -11.78 -0.51 27.21
N VAL A 3 -10.90 -0.37 26.22
CA VAL A 3 -10.39 0.94 25.75
C VAL A 3 -11.56 1.84 25.32
N LYS A 4 -12.53 1.30 24.60
CA LYS A 4 -13.76 1.99 24.19
C LYS A 4 -14.52 2.58 25.38
N GLN A 5 -14.66 1.82 26.48
CA GLN A 5 -15.35 2.28 27.68
C GLN A 5 -14.61 3.43 28.37
N LYS A 6 -13.27 3.42 28.37
CA LYS A 6 -12.46 4.52 28.93
C LYS A 6 -12.60 5.81 28.11
N ILE A 7 -12.60 5.70 26.79
CA ILE A 7 -12.76 6.83 25.87
C ILE A 7 -14.14 7.48 26.07
N ILE A 8 -15.20 6.68 26.10
CA ILE A 8 -16.57 7.20 26.32
C ILE A 8 -16.67 7.92 27.66
N ALA A 9 -16.13 7.35 28.73
CA ALA A 9 -16.15 7.97 30.05
C ALA A 9 -15.40 9.32 30.06
N GLN A 10 -14.26 9.39 29.38
CA GLN A 10 -13.48 10.61 29.28
C GLN A 10 -14.20 11.70 28.47
N ILE A 11 -14.78 11.34 27.31
CA ILE A 11 -15.53 12.27 26.47
C ILE A 11 -16.75 12.82 27.21
N ASN A 12 -17.50 11.95 27.90
CA ASN A 12 -18.69 12.36 28.65
C ASN A 12 -18.38 13.26 29.87
N SER A 13 -17.12 13.30 30.33
CA SER A 13 -16.68 14.20 31.40
C SER A 13 -16.24 15.59 30.92
N ILE A 14 -16.17 15.81 29.60
CA ILE A 14 -15.81 17.10 29.01
C ILE A 14 -17.08 17.92 28.80
N GLU A 15 -17.14 19.10 29.40
CA GLU A 15 -18.25 20.05 29.24
C GLU A 15 -17.96 21.13 28.19
N ASP A 16 -16.69 21.35 27.85
CA ASP A 16 -16.28 22.35 26.86
C ASP A 16 -16.60 21.89 25.43
N GLU A 17 -17.54 22.56 24.81
CA GLU A 17 -18.01 22.28 23.46
C GLU A 17 -16.93 22.49 22.38
N ASN A 18 -15.97 23.38 22.61
CA ASN A 18 -14.86 23.57 21.66
C ASN A 18 -13.96 22.34 21.61
N ILE A 19 -13.67 21.76 22.78
CA ILE A 19 -12.87 20.53 22.89
C ILE A 19 -13.62 19.36 22.26
N LEU A 20 -14.93 19.24 22.50
CA LEU A 20 -15.75 18.20 21.89
C LEU A 20 -15.79 18.31 20.37
N ASN A 21 -15.88 19.53 19.83
CA ASN A 21 -15.85 19.80 18.39
C ASN A 21 -14.50 19.44 17.77
N GLU A 22 -13.40 19.73 18.45
CA GLU A 22 -12.06 19.38 17.97
C GLU A 22 -11.84 17.86 17.98
N ILE A 23 -12.25 17.17 19.06
CA ILE A 23 -12.24 15.70 19.13
C ILE A 23 -13.08 15.09 18.00
N PHE A 24 -14.29 15.63 17.77
CA PHE A 24 -15.16 15.16 16.71
C PHE A 24 -14.54 15.37 15.32
N SER A 25 -13.89 16.52 15.09
CA SER A 25 -13.19 16.82 13.84
C SER A 25 -12.05 15.84 13.58
N LEU A 26 -11.25 15.51 14.60
CA LEU A 26 -10.14 14.57 14.49
C LEU A 26 -10.61 13.13 14.19
N ILE A 27 -11.62 12.64 14.90
CA ILE A 27 -12.19 11.30 14.66
C ILE A 27 -12.84 11.23 13.27
N SER A 28 -13.51 12.31 12.85
CA SER A 28 -14.11 12.39 11.52
C SER A 28 -13.04 12.42 10.42
N ALA A 29 -11.88 13.05 10.67
CA ALA A 29 -10.74 13.03 9.76
C ALA A 29 -10.07 11.63 9.70
N GLU A 30 -9.99 10.91 10.83
CA GLU A 30 -9.54 9.50 10.84
C GLU A 30 -10.45 8.58 10.03
N PHE A 31 -11.76 8.84 9.95
CA PHE A 31 -12.67 8.10 9.06
C PHE A 31 -12.37 8.31 7.57
N PHE A 32 -11.65 9.37 7.20
CA PHE A 32 -11.15 9.62 5.85
C PHE A 32 -9.72 9.10 5.61
N PHE A 33 -9.07 8.46 6.60
CA PHE A 33 -7.95 7.61 6.30
C PHE A 33 -8.49 6.36 5.61
N GLU A 34 -8.58 6.43 4.28
CA GLU A 34 -8.56 5.22 3.45
C GLU A 34 -7.45 4.32 4.01
N GLU A 35 -7.80 3.08 4.37
CA GLU A 35 -6.81 2.09 4.79
C GLU A 35 -5.67 2.16 3.78
N THR A 36 -4.48 2.55 4.26
CA THR A 36 -3.31 2.62 3.38
C THR A 36 -3.17 1.25 2.73
N TYR A 37 -3.31 1.22 1.41
CA TYR A 37 -3.37 -0.04 0.67
C TYR A 37 -2.16 -0.89 1.04
N LYS A 38 -2.44 -2.07 1.59
CA LYS A 38 -1.42 -3.04 1.99
C LYS A 38 -1.24 -4.01 0.84
N PHE A 39 -0.05 -3.99 0.24
CA PHE A 39 0.32 -4.99 -0.76
C PHE A 39 0.07 -6.40 -0.21
N SER A 40 -0.57 -7.24 -1.02
CA SER A 40 -0.52 -8.68 -0.80
C SER A 40 0.93 -9.17 -0.91
N PRO A 41 1.25 -10.37 -0.38
CA PRO A 41 2.58 -10.94 -0.52
C PRO A 41 3.07 -11.02 -1.97
N SER A 42 2.18 -11.31 -2.92
CA SER A 42 2.50 -11.38 -4.35
C SER A 42 2.76 -10.02 -4.98
N GLU A 43 2.04 -8.98 -4.56
CA GLU A 43 2.27 -7.62 -5.09
C GLU A 43 3.55 -7.03 -4.50
N LEU A 44 3.80 -7.28 -3.22
CA LEU A 44 5.05 -6.87 -2.57
C LEU A 44 6.26 -7.54 -3.26
N GLN A 45 6.14 -8.83 -3.61
CA GLN A 45 7.17 -9.54 -4.35
C GLN A 45 7.44 -8.87 -5.71
N GLN A 46 6.40 -8.60 -6.50
CA GLN A 46 6.54 -7.95 -7.82
C GLN A 46 7.18 -6.56 -7.72
N VAL A 47 6.81 -5.78 -6.70
CA VAL A 47 7.42 -4.47 -6.46
C VAL A 47 8.90 -4.60 -6.11
N ASN A 48 9.27 -5.57 -5.26
CA ASN A 48 10.66 -5.80 -4.91
C ASN A 48 11.49 -6.26 -6.12
N GLU A 49 10.95 -7.12 -6.98
CA GLU A 49 11.59 -7.53 -8.23
C GLU A 49 11.82 -6.32 -9.15
N ALA A 50 10.82 -5.44 -9.29
CA ALA A 50 10.95 -4.23 -10.09
C ALA A 50 12.00 -3.25 -9.53
N ILE A 51 12.12 -3.12 -8.20
CA ILE A 51 13.17 -2.33 -7.55
C ILE A 51 14.54 -2.92 -7.85
N GLU A 52 14.69 -4.23 -7.71
CA GLU A 52 15.96 -4.92 -8.01
C GLU A 52 16.35 -4.74 -9.48
N ASP A 53 15.38 -4.82 -10.40
CA ASP A 53 15.61 -4.58 -11.83
C ASP A 53 16.05 -3.14 -12.08
N ALA A 54 15.45 -2.15 -11.42
CA ALA A 54 15.86 -0.76 -11.53
C ALA A 54 17.30 -0.54 -11.03
N ASP A 55 17.65 -1.09 -9.86
CA ASP A 55 18.99 -0.98 -9.27
C ASP A 55 20.07 -1.61 -10.16
N ASN A 56 19.71 -2.66 -10.91
CA ASN A 56 20.60 -3.33 -11.85
C ASN A 56 20.55 -2.75 -13.28
N ASN A 57 19.90 -1.60 -13.50
CA ASN A 57 19.67 -1.01 -14.83
C ASN A 57 18.98 -1.96 -15.82
N ARG A 58 18.17 -2.89 -15.34
CA ARG A 58 17.36 -3.85 -16.12
C ARG A 58 15.96 -3.31 -16.41
N TYR A 59 15.87 -2.04 -16.79
CA TYR A 59 14.62 -1.46 -17.28
C TYR A 59 14.61 -1.45 -18.80
N PHE A 60 13.51 -1.93 -19.38
CA PHE A 60 13.36 -2.08 -20.82
C PHE A 60 12.13 -1.31 -21.28
N SER A 61 12.22 -0.68 -22.44
CA SER A 61 11.01 -0.23 -23.14
C SER A 61 10.17 -1.46 -23.52
N GLN A 62 8.87 -1.25 -23.70
CA GLN A 62 7.96 -2.32 -24.12
C GLN A 62 8.49 -3.08 -25.35
N LYS A 63 9.01 -2.37 -26.34
CA LYS A 63 9.57 -2.96 -27.56
C LYS A 63 10.81 -3.82 -27.31
N GLU A 64 11.65 -3.43 -26.35
CA GLU A 64 12.83 -4.21 -25.95
C GLU A 64 12.41 -5.47 -25.19
N SER A 65 11.44 -5.36 -24.28
CA SER A 65 10.85 -6.50 -23.57
C SER A 65 10.23 -7.51 -24.53
N GLU A 66 9.45 -7.06 -25.51
CA GLU A 66 8.86 -7.93 -26.54
C GLU A 66 9.92 -8.70 -27.33
N LYS A 67 11.03 -8.04 -27.67
CA LYS A 67 12.15 -8.66 -28.37
C LYS A 67 12.88 -9.69 -27.51
N LEU A 68 13.12 -9.39 -26.23
CA LEU A 68 13.78 -10.30 -25.29
C LEU A 68 12.93 -11.55 -25.05
N VAL A 69 11.62 -11.38 -24.84
CA VAL A 69 10.67 -12.49 -24.68
C VAL A 69 10.64 -13.36 -25.93
N ALA A 70 10.59 -12.75 -27.13
CA ALA A 70 10.63 -13.49 -28.38
C ALA A 70 11.94 -14.30 -28.54
N GLN A 71 13.08 -13.73 -28.15
CA GLN A 71 14.37 -14.43 -28.15
C GLN A 71 14.38 -15.62 -27.19
N TRP A 72 13.91 -15.45 -25.95
CA TRP A 72 13.83 -16.55 -24.99
C TRP A 72 12.91 -17.69 -25.45
N LEU A 73 11.76 -17.34 -26.04
CA LEU A 73 10.85 -18.33 -26.61
C LEU A 73 11.50 -19.09 -27.78
N GLN A 74 12.28 -18.39 -28.61
CA GLN A 74 13.02 -19.01 -29.71
C GLN A 74 14.15 -19.92 -29.20
N GLU A 75 14.92 -19.50 -28.21
CA GLU A 75 15.98 -20.30 -27.60
C GLU A 75 15.45 -21.58 -26.94
N LYS A 76 14.29 -21.49 -26.26
CA LYS A 76 13.61 -22.65 -25.68
C LYS A 76 13.01 -23.57 -26.75
N SER A 77 12.63 -23.04 -27.91
CA SER A 77 12.11 -23.79 -29.05
C SER A 77 13.19 -24.58 -29.81
N VAL A 78 14.45 -24.15 -29.78
CA VAL A 78 15.57 -24.81 -30.50
C VAL A 78 16.21 -25.94 -29.67
N GLY A 79 15.79 -26.11 -28.41
CA GLY A 79 16.25 -27.18 -27.51
C GLY A 79 15.39 -28.46 -27.51
N LEU A 80 14.50 -28.65 -28.50
CA LEU A 80 13.72 -29.87 -28.74
C LEU A 80 14.24 -30.63 -29.97
#